data_AF-A0A372BXN2-F1
#
_entry.id   AF-A0A372BXN2-F1
#
_cell.length_a   1.000
_cell.length_b   1.000
_cell.length_c   1.000
_cell.angle_alpha   90.00
_cell.angle_beta   90.00
_cell.angle_gamma   90.00
#
_symmetry.space_group_name_H-M   'P 1'
#
loop_
_entity.id
_entity.type
_entity.pdbx_description
1 polymer ?
#
loop_
_entity_poly.entity_id
_entity_poly.type
_entity_poly.pdbx_seq_one_letter_code
_entity_poly.pdbx_strand_id
1 'polypeptide(L)'
;MVIDAVGSYLDLPVRESSETEDDRQLFSAPQGAAESATTMIQPRDYAWTVTRDLAHDRSVLEIRKDKGEVRIDELDLDVRIRTVEWYSHSGNDYDSIRGKTENVRRLCRDEWSVTVRARTVLTLDAGHFYLRAELDGYEGDRRVHSHNIEKKIDRDLV
;
A
#
# COMPACT_ATOMS: atom_id res chain seq x y z
N MET A 1 -21.91 -22.02 10.26
CA MET A 1 -22.58 -22.60 9.09
C MET A 1 -21.53 -23.37 8.32
N VAL A 2 -21.64 -24.70 8.29
CA VAL A 2 -20.71 -25.58 7.56
C VAL A 2 -21.45 -26.01 6.29
N ILE A 3 -20.90 -25.69 5.13
CA ILE A 3 -21.43 -26.16 3.84
C ILE A 3 -20.71 -27.46 3.52
N ASP A 4 -21.46 -28.55 3.36
CA ASP A 4 -20.92 -29.82 2.88
C ASP A 4 -20.69 -29.73 1.37
N ALA A 5 -19.44 -29.61 0.97
CA ALA A 5 -19.05 -29.48 -0.43
C ALA A 5 -19.29 -30.78 -1.23
N VAL A 6 -19.43 -31.93 -0.58
CA VAL A 6 -19.62 -33.22 -1.25
C VAL A 6 -21.07 -33.44 -1.65
N GLY A 7 -22.02 -32.98 -0.83
CA GLY A 7 -23.47 -33.07 -1.10
C GLY A 7 -24.09 -31.85 -1.79
N SER A 8 -23.30 -30.81 -2.07
CA SER A 8 -23.81 -29.58 -2.68
C SER A 8 -23.42 -29.50 -4.17
N TYR A 9 -24.34 -29.03 -5.00
CA TYR A 9 -24.05 -28.71 -6.40
C TYR A 9 -24.44 -27.26 -6.73
N LEU A 10 -23.75 -26.70 -7.71
CA LEU A 10 -23.95 -25.36 -8.20
C LEU A 10 -24.61 -25.45 -9.57
N ASP A 11 -25.89 -25.10 -9.62
CA ASP A 11 -26.65 -25.04 -10.87
C ASP A 11 -26.56 -23.62 -11.44
N LEU A 12 -25.71 -23.44 -12.44
CA LEU A 12 -25.56 -22.17 -13.14
C LEU A 12 -26.04 -22.36 -14.58
N PRO A 13 -26.72 -21.36 -15.15
CA PRO A 13 -26.99 -21.36 -16.58
C PRO A 13 -25.64 -21.39 -17.33
N VAL A 14 -25.40 -22.49 -18.05
CA VAL A 14 -24.25 -22.64 -18.93
C VAL A 14 -24.65 -22.11 -20.29
N ARG A 15 -23.90 -21.14 -20.80
CA ARG A 15 -24.07 -20.67 -22.18
C ARG A 15 -23.34 -21.63 -23.12
N GLU A 16 -24.08 -22.33 -23.96
CA GLU A 16 -23.55 -23.16 -25.05
C GLU A 16 -22.83 -22.28 -26.08
N SER A 17 -21.60 -22.63 -26.46
CA SER A 17 -20.86 -21.90 -27.49
C SER A 17 -21.46 -22.17 -28.87
N SER A 18 -21.84 -21.14 -29.61
CA SER A 18 -22.31 -21.27 -30.99
C SER A 18 -21.29 -20.74 -32.01
N GLU A 19 -21.10 -21.45 -33.13
CA GLU A 19 -20.18 -21.07 -34.22
C GLU A 19 -20.58 -19.77 -34.94
N THR A 20 -21.81 -19.28 -34.74
CA THR A 20 -22.33 -18.01 -35.32
C THR A 20 -22.30 -16.83 -34.35
N GLU A 21 -21.77 -17.00 -33.13
CA GLU A 21 -21.71 -15.95 -32.09
C GLU A 21 -20.45 -15.06 -32.17
N ASP A 22 -19.99 -14.70 -33.37
CA ASP A 22 -18.91 -13.70 -33.52
C ASP A 22 -19.44 -12.25 -33.50
N ASP A 23 -20.76 -12.06 -33.57
CA ASP A 23 -21.42 -10.76 -33.33
C ASP A 23 -21.63 -10.54 -31.82
N ARG A 24 -20.56 -10.81 -31.06
CA ARG A 24 -20.47 -10.58 -29.62
C ARG A 24 -20.97 -9.17 -29.37
N GLN A 25 -21.91 -9.02 -28.43
CA GLN A 25 -22.22 -7.71 -27.87
C GLN A 25 -20.92 -7.19 -27.25
N LEU A 26 -20.12 -6.48 -28.05
CA LEU A 26 -18.95 -5.77 -27.61
C LEU A 26 -19.48 -4.89 -26.49
N PHE A 27 -18.90 -5.04 -25.29
CA PHE A 27 -19.21 -4.13 -24.21
C PHE A 27 -19.13 -2.71 -24.78
N SER A 28 -20.13 -1.89 -24.48
CA SER A 28 -20.05 -0.48 -24.81
C SER A 28 -18.76 0.09 -24.23
N ALA A 29 -18.30 1.21 -24.78
CA ALA A 29 -17.13 1.90 -24.25
C ALA A 29 -17.24 2.02 -22.70
N PRO A 30 -16.13 1.77 -21.98
CA PRO A 30 -16.14 1.84 -20.52
C PRO A 30 -16.67 3.21 -20.08
N GLN A 31 -17.60 3.20 -19.13
CA GLN A 31 -18.14 4.42 -18.52
C GLN A 31 -17.46 4.64 -17.16
N GLY A 32 -17.09 5.89 -16.88
CA GLY A 32 -16.56 6.33 -15.61
C GLY A 32 -17.31 7.55 -15.10
N ALA A 33 -17.32 7.76 -13.78
CA ALA A 33 -17.75 9.03 -13.21
C ALA A 33 -16.80 10.15 -13.65
N ALA A 34 -17.32 11.39 -13.71
CA ALA A 34 -16.46 12.55 -13.88
C ALA A 34 -15.46 12.65 -12.70
N GLU A 35 -14.28 13.19 -12.97
CA GLU A 35 -13.30 13.46 -11.92
C GLU A 35 -13.86 14.52 -10.96
N SER A 36 -13.76 14.26 -9.65
CA SER A 36 -14.14 15.25 -8.64
C SER A 36 -13.22 16.47 -8.72
N ALA A 37 -13.78 17.67 -8.58
CA ALA A 37 -12.98 18.88 -8.44
C ALA A 37 -12.10 18.79 -7.17
N THR A 38 -10.83 19.16 -7.30
CA THR A 38 -9.90 19.16 -6.17
C THR A 38 -9.07 20.44 -6.09
N THR A 39 -8.87 20.92 -4.86
CA THR A 39 -8.01 22.06 -4.55
C THR A 39 -6.73 21.60 -3.86
N MET A 40 -5.55 22.08 -4.29
CA MET A 40 -4.29 21.79 -3.60
C MET A 40 -4.16 22.67 -2.35
N ILE A 41 -4.00 22.06 -1.18
CA ILE A 41 -3.84 22.75 0.12
C ILE A 41 -2.36 22.82 0.51
N GLN A 42 -1.64 21.70 0.37
CA GLN A 42 -0.21 21.63 0.62
C GLN A 42 0.48 21.03 -0.61
N PRO A 43 1.58 21.62 -1.14
CA PRO A 43 2.28 21.08 -2.30
C PRO A 43 2.84 19.68 -2.04
N ARG A 44 3.06 18.97 -3.14
CA ARG A 44 3.69 17.65 -3.15
C ARG A 44 5.20 17.78 -2.89
N ASP A 45 5.77 16.81 -2.18
CA ASP A 45 7.22 16.68 -1.99
C ASP A 45 7.67 15.28 -2.41
N TYR A 46 8.55 15.24 -3.41
CA TYR A 46 9.13 14.01 -3.91
C TYR A 46 10.63 14.12 -3.95
N ALA A 47 11.30 13.10 -3.44
CA ALA A 47 12.75 13.00 -3.50
C ALA A 47 13.20 11.56 -3.58
N TRP A 48 14.28 11.34 -4.33
CA TRP A 48 15.04 10.09 -4.34
C TRP A 48 16.47 10.47 -4.01
N THR A 49 16.96 10.01 -2.87
CA THR A 49 18.28 10.36 -2.37
C THR A 49 19.05 9.09 -2.10
N VAL A 50 20.21 8.96 -2.75
CA VAL A 50 21.17 7.91 -2.45
C VAL A 50 22.27 8.50 -1.59
N THR A 51 22.51 7.88 -0.43
CA THR A 51 23.64 8.19 0.45
C THR A 51 24.58 7.01 0.48
N ARG A 52 25.88 7.28 0.26
CA ARG A 52 26.93 6.29 0.36
C ARG A 52 27.93 6.71 1.43
N ASP A 53 27.99 5.94 2.51
CA ASP A 53 28.96 6.07 3.58
C ASP A 53 30.16 5.17 3.26
N LEU A 54 31.28 5.79 2.91
CA LEU A 54 32.51 5.08 2.54
C LEU A 54 33.30 4.56 3.74
N ALA A 55 33.09 5.14 4.94
CA ALA A 55 33.79 4.68 6.15
C ALA A 55 33.21 3.35 6.65
N HIS A 56 31.90 3.15 6.49
CA HIS A 56 31.18 1.95 6.92
C HIS A 56 30.70 1.07 5.74
N ASP A 57 31.10 1.41 4.51
CA ASP A 57 30.65 0.78 3.25
C ASP A 57 29.14 0.55 3.18
N ARG A 58 28.35 1.56 3.60
CA ARG A 58 26.89 1.48 3.68
C ARG A 58 26.24 2.33 2.60
N SER A 59 25.27 1.76 1.90
CA SER A 59 24.45 2.47 0.92
C SER A 59 23.00 2.52 1.40
N VAL A 60 22.36 3.68 1.26
CA VAL A 60 20.94 3.90 1.59
C VAL A 60 20.27 4.65 0.45
N LEU A 61 19.17 4.11 -0.06
CA LEU A 61 18.20 4.82 -0.90
C LEU A 61 17.05 5.28 -0.01
N GLU A 62 16.88 6.59 0.14
CA GLU A 62 15.68 7.22 0.71
C GLU A 62 14.76 7.67 -0.44
N ILE A 63 13.48 7.29 -0.36
CA ILE A 63 12.43 7.73 -1.27
C ILE A 63 11.37 8.46 -0.46
N ARG A 64 11.16 9.75 -0.74
CA ARG A 64 10.03 10.52 -0.21
C ARG A 64 8.95 10.64 -1.28
N LYS A 65 7.72 10.23 -0.94
CA LYS A 65 6.51 10.34 -1.74
C LYS A 65 5.43 11.01 -0.91
N ASP A 66 5.48 12.33 -0.76
CA ASP A 66 4.40 13.11 -0.16
C ASP A 66 3.53 13.68 -1.29
N LYS A 67 2.28 13.20 -1.38
CA LYS A 67 1.32 13.69 -2.38
C LYS A 67 0.79 15.09 -2.04
N GLY A 68 1.27 15.71 -0.97
CA GLY A 68 0.70 16.93 -0.44
C GLY A 68 -0.63 16.66 0.24
N GLU A 69 -1.39 17.72 0.42
CA GLU A 69 -2.76 17.68 0.93
C GLU A 69 -3.67 18.29 -0.12
N VAL A 70 -4.71 17.56 -0.49
CA VAL A 70 -5.70 18.00 -1.48
C VAL A 70 -7.08 17.98 -0.84
N ARG A 71 -7.88 18.98 -1.13
CA ARG A 71 -9.30 19.00 -0.81
C ARG A 71 -10.09 18.41 -1.96
N ILE A 72 -11.02 17.51 -1.68
CA ILE A 72 -12.09 17.14 -2.60
C ILE A 72 -13.22 18.13 -2.36
N ASP A 73 -13.44 19.04 -3.31
CA ASP A 73 -14.23 20.26 -3.10
C ASP A 73 -15.70 19.95 -2.78
N GLU A 74 -16.29 18.98 -3.50
CA GLU A 74 -17.69 18.57 -3.32
C GLU A 74 -17.97 17.94 -1.95
N LEU A 75 -16.94 17.41 -1.29
CA LEU A 75 -17.06 16.71 -0.01
C LEU A 75 -16.53 17.52 1.17
N ASP A 76 -15.92 18.68 0.90
CA ASP A 76 -15.08 19.44 1.83
C ASP A 76 -14.12 18.53 2.62
N LEU A 77 -13.49 17.59 1.91
CA LEU A 77 -12.68 16.54 2.51
C LEU A 77 -11.22 16.72 2.13
N ASP A 78 -10.38 17.04 3.10
CA ASP A 78 -8.93 17.08 2.95
C ASP A 78 -8.35 15.68 3.04
N VAL A 79 -7.52 15.33 2.06
CA VAL A 79 -6.86 14.03 1.93
C VAL A 79 -5.36 14.25 1.83
N ARG A 80 -4.61 13.59 2.72
CA ARG A 80 -3.15 13.55 2.65
C ARG A 80 -2.65 12.12 2.65
N ILE A 81 -1.71 11.85 1.74
CA ILE A 81 -1.04 10.56 1.61
C ILE A 81 0.46 10.81 1.50
N ARG A 82 1.21 10.29 2.47
CA ARG A 82 2.66 10.37 2.52
C ARG A 82 3.27 9.00 2.76
N THR A 83 4.30 8.68 1.99
CA THR A 83 5.13 7.51 2.18
C THR A 83 6.60 7.92 2.16
N VAL A 84 7.38 7.40 3.11
CA VAL A 84 8.86 7.45 3.05
C VAL A 84 9.38 6.03 3.11
N GLU A 85 10.31 5.71 2.21
CA GLU A 85 10.89 4.38 2.08
C GLU A 85 12.41 4.47 2.21
N TRP A 86 13.03 3.52 2.90
CA TRP A 86 14.47 3.37 3.00
C TRP A 86 14.86 1.95 2.61
N TYR A 87 15.83 1.83 1.71
CA TYR A 87 16.44 0.57 1.32
C TYR A 87 17.94 0.68 1.59
N SER A 88 18.50 -0.24 2.35
CA SER A 88 19.92 -0.19 2.71
C SER A 88 20.60 -1.55 2.65
N HIS A 89 21.90 -1.52 2.38
CA HIS A 89 22.80 -2.66 2.48
C HIS A 89 24.23 -2.18 2.82
N SER A 90 25.09 -3.10 3.21
CA SER A 90 26.50 -2.89 3.53
C SER A 90 27.37 -3.79 2.66
N GLY A 91 28.25 -3.19 1.86
CA GLY A 91 29.16 -3.89 0.96
C GLY A 91 28.54 -5.06 0.21
N ASN A 92 29.20 -6.23 0.30
CA ASN A 92 28.75 -7.51 -0.26
C ASN A 92 28.07 -8.41 0.78
N ASP A 93 27.69 -7.88 1.95
CA ASP A 93 26.93 -8.62 2.94
C ASP A 93 25.45 -8.65 2.53
N TYR A 94 25.01 -9.74 1.92
CA TYR A 94 23.64 -9.89 1.45
C TYR A 94 22.62 -10.00 2.60
N ASP A 95 23.05 -10.37 3.81
CA ASP A 95 22.17 -10.46 4.99
C ASP A 95 21.95 -9.07 5.63
N SER A 96 22.73 -8.07 5.23
CA SER A 96 22.56 -6.68 5.66
C SER A 96 21.39 -5.94 4.98
N ILE A 97 20.75 -6.55 3.98
CA ILE A 97 19.66 -5.93 3.22
C ILE A 97 18.49 -5.63 4.15
N ARG A 98 18.06 -4.36 4.13
CA ARG A 98 16.95 -3.87 4.94
C ARG A 98 16.05 -2.94 4.13
N GLY A 99 14.76 -3.22 4.17
CA GLY A 99 13.70 -2.31 3.72
C GLY A 99 12.97 -1.72 4.91
N LYS A 100 12.65 -0.43 4.87
CA LYS A 100 11.78 0.23 5.84
C LYS A 100 10.80 1.14 5.10
N THR A 101 9.54 1.14 5.49
CA THR A 101 8.56 2.11 5.02
C THR A 101 7.83 2.75 6.18
N GLU A 102 7.51 4.03 6.05
CA GLU A 102 6.62 4.78 6.94
C GLU A 102 5.56 5.44 6.08
N ASN A 103 4.29 5.12 6.38
CA ASN A 103 3.13 5.57 5.63
C ASN A 103 2.21 6.35 6.57
N VAL A 104 1.71 7.47 6.09
CA VAL A 104 0.68 8.27 6.78
C VAL A 104 -0.44 8.54 5.80
N ARG A 105 -1.66 8.23 6.21
CA ARG A 105 -2.88 8.66 5.53
C ARG A 105 -3.71 9.48 6.50
N ARG A 106 -4.17 10.65 6.06
CA ARG A 106 -5.03 11.53 6.86
C ARG A 106 -6.25 11.94 6.05
N LEU A 107 -7.39 11.94 6.72
CA LEU A 107 -8.64 12.50 6.22
C LEU A 107 -9.12 13.54 7.23
N CYS A 108 -9.50 14.74 6.76
CA CYS A 108 -10.06 15.78 7.62
C CYS A 108 -11.28 16.43 6.96
N ARG A 109 -12.30 16.72 7.77
CA ARG A 109 -13.45 17.54 7.39
C ARG A 109 -13.98 18.21 8.64
N ASP A 110 -14.07 19.53 8.63
CA ASP A 110 -14.40 20.34 9.81
C ASP A 110 -13.53 19.95 11.03
N GLU A 111 -14.15 19.63 12.16
CA GLU A 111 -13.48 19.18 13.39
C GLU A 111 -13.11 17.68 13.35
N TRP A 112 -13.61 16.92 12.38
CA TRP A 112 -13.33 15.50 12.26
C TRP A 112 -11.98 15.28 11.57
N SER A 113 -11.10 14.49 12.20
CA SER A 113 -9.81 14.10 11.62
C SER A 113 -9.49 12.66 11.97
N VAL A 114 -9.12 11.86 10.98
CA VAL A 114 -8.59 10.51 11.18
C VAL A 114 -7.22 10.38 10.54
N THR A 115 -6.32 9.69 11.24
CA THR A 115 -4.97 9.40 10.73
C THR A 115 -4.64 7.93 10.90
N VAL A 116 -4.19 7.29 9.83
CA VAL A 116 -3.60 5.95 9.88
C VAL A 116 -2.10 6.08 9.65
N ARG A 117 -1.32 5.51 10.56
CA ARG A 117 0.15 5.43 10.45
C ARG A 117 0.53 3.97 10.35
N ALA A 118 1.33 3.62 9.35
CA ALA A 118 1.87 2.28 9.21
C ALA A 118 3.39 2.33 9.05
N ARG A 119 4.10 1.49 9.79
CA ARG A 119 5.54 1.30 9.67
C ARG A 119 5.83 -0.15 9.38
N THR A 120 6.62 -0.41 8.35
CA THR A 120 7.04 -1.77 8.00
C THR A 120 8.56 -1.82 7.94
N VAL A 121 9.15 -2.87 8.49
CA VAL A 121 10.57 -3.20 8.39
C VAL A 121 10.68 -4.62 7.86
N LEU A 122 11.47 -4.79 6.82
CA LEU A 122 11.85 -6.07 6.27
C LEU A 122 13.37 -6.23 6.40
N THR A 123 13.81 -7.31 7.02
CA THR A 123 15.20 -7.77 7.03
C THR A 123 15.26 -9.21 6.55
N LEU A 124 16.45 -9.74 6.33
CA LEU A 124 16.61 -11.12 5.87
C LEU A 124 17.88 -11.76 6.41
N ASP A 125 17.93 -13.08 6.32
CA ASP A 125 19.15 -13.88 6.39
C ASP A 125 19.19 -14.86 5.21
N ALA A 126 20.17 -15.76 5.23
CA ALA A 126 20.35 -16.79 4.20
C ALA A 126 19.09 -17.65 3.97
N GLY A 127 18.26 -17.88 4.99
CA GLY A 127 17.11 -18.77 4.92
C GLY A 127 15.73 -18.10 4.96
N HIS A 128 15.62 -16.86 5.44
CA HIS A 128 14.32 -16.25 5.73
C HIS A 128 14.28 -14.74 5.53
N PHE A 129 13.07 -14.24 5.31
CA PHE A 129 12.72 -12.83 5.52
C PHE A 129 12.02 -12.65 6.87
N TYR A 130 12.31 -11.53 7.53
CA TYR A 130 11.69 -11.12 8.78
C TYR A 130 10.93 -9.81 8.56
N LEU A 131 9.61 -9.89 8.60
CA LEU A 131 8.71 -8.76 8.45
C LEU A 131 8.21 -8.33 9.83
N ARG A 132 8.45 -7.07 10.20
CA ARG A 132 7.76 -6.39 11.30
C ARG A 132 6.92 -5.26 10.76
N ALA A 133 5.63 -5.23 11.07
CA ALA A 133 4.74 -4.15 10.71
C ALA A 133 3.96 -3.66 11.92
N GLU A 134 3.78 -2.34 12.00
CA GLU A 134 3.06 -1.62 13.05
C GLU A 134 2.00 -0.77 12.33
N LEU A 135 0.74 -0.81 12.78
CA LEU A 135 -0.35 0.00 12.25
C LEU A 135 -1.11 0.63 13.40
N ASP A 136 -1.18 1.95 13.42
CA ASP A 136 -1.93 2.73 14.39
C ASP A 136 -3.00 3.57 13.69
N GLY A 137 -4.19 3.64 14.29
CA GLY A 137 -5.30 4.47 13.86
C GLY A 137 -5.66 5.51 14.92
N TYR A 138 -5.88 6.75 14.50
CA TYR A 138 -6.15 7.91 15.36
C TYR A 138 -7.45 8.60 14.93
N GLU A 139 -8.20 9.09 15.92
CA GLU A 139 -9.25 10.10 15.78
C GLU A 139 -8.78 11.36 16.52
N GLY A 140 -8.55 12.45 15.79
CA GLY A 140 -7.78 13.59 16.30
C GLY A 140 -6.42 13.12 16.82
N ASP A 141 -6.12 13.44 18.09
CA ASP A 141 -4.87 13.04 18.75
C ASP A 141 -5.00 11.72 19.55
N ARG A 142 -6.20 11.14 19.61
CA ARG A 142 -6.47 9.92 20.38
C ARG A 142 -6.23 8.69 19.52
N ARG A 143 -5.29 7.83 19.91
CA ARG A 143 -5.11 6.52 19.27
C ARG A 143 -6.28 5.60 19.62
N VAL A 144 -7.01 5.17 18.60
CA VAL A 144 -8.20 4.30 18.74
C VAL A 144 -7.94 2.86 18.28
N HIS A 145 -6.87 2.64 17.50
CA HIS A 145 -6.47 1.33 17.03
C HIS A 145 -4.96 1.18 17.04
N SER A 146 -4.49 -0.03 17.34
CA SER A 146 -3.08 -0.41 17.24
C SER A 146 -2.98 -1.90 16.91
N HIS A 147 -2.14 -2.25 15.95
CA HIS A 147 -1.92 -3.63 15.52
C HIS A 147 -0.46 -3.83 15.13
N ASN A 148 0.12 -4.94 15.58
CA ASN A 148 1.50 -5.32 15.30
C ASN A 148 1.53 -6.70 14.66
N ILE A 149 2.35 -6.85 13.63
CA ILE A 149 2.54 -8.08 12.88
C ILE A 149 4.02 -8.39 12.89
N GLU A 150 4.38 -9.60 13.27
CA GLU A 150 5.69 -10.18 13.05
C GLU A 150 5.53 -11.47 12.26
N LYS A 151 6.27 -11.59 11.16
CA LYS A 151 6.27 -12.79 10.32
C LYS A 151 7.70 -13.18 9.95
N LYS A 152 7.95 -14.48 10.02
CA LYS A 152 9.11 -15.14 9.44
C LYS A 152 8.63 -15.86 8.18
N ILE A 153 9.30 -15.62 7.06
CA ILE A 153 8.92 -16.10 5.73
C ILE A 153 10.10 -16.85 5.16
N ASP A 154 9.92 -18.11 4.76
CA ASP A 154 10.99 -18.91 4.16
C ASP A 154 11.45 -18.29 2.83
N ARG A 155 12.75 -18.31 2.59
CA ARG A 155 13.35 -17.84 1.35
C ARG A 155 13.39 -18.99 0.35
N ASP A 156 12.38 -19.05 -0.51
CA ASP A 156 12.33 -20.00 -1.62
C ASP A 156 13.23 -19.48 -2.76
N LEU A 157 14.38 -20.12 -2.95
CA LEU A 157 15.35 -19.78 -3.98
C LEU A 157 15.06 -20.63 -5.22
N VAL A 158 14.71 -19.99 -6.33
CA VAL A 158 14.53 -20.63 -7.66
C VAL A 158 15.86 -20.70 -8.40
#